data_AF-A0A0Q7A9Y1-F1
#
_entry.id   AF-A0A0Q7A9Y1-F1
#
_cell.length_a   1.000
_cell.length_b   1.000
_cell.length_c   1.000
_cell.angle_alpha   90.00
_cell.angle_beta   90.00
_cell.angle_gamma   90.00
#
_symmetry.space_group_name_H-M   'P 1'
#
loop_
_entity.id
_entity.type
_entity.pdbx_description
1 polymer ?
#
loop_
_entity_poly.entity_id
_entity_poly.type
_entity_poly.pdbx_seq_one_letter_code
_entity_poly.pdbx_strand_id
1 'polypeptide(L)'
;MRVLGVINRSVQARGWHWNTDLDVPLTPDGAGEIVLAGTTLKVDPMDQNRDFVQRGTKLYNPRTQTYTFTSAIKCKVVVLLDFELLPENARYYIAVKAARSFQTTDLGSATLHQFTEADEQLALINLLQAEGDTRGATMLNDYNLASRLRRS
;
A
#
# COMPACT_ATOMS: atom_id res chain seq x y z
N MET A 1 14.52 9.04 15.25
CA MET A 1 13.91 7.79 14.71
C MET A 1 12.38 7.77 14.63
N ARG A 2 11.62 8.73 15.20
CA ARG A 2 10.14 8.78 15.09
C ARG A 2 9.64 9.19 13.68
N VAL A 3 10.37 10.07 13.00
CA VAL A 3 10.01 10.61 11.68
C VAL A 3 10.04 9.52 10.59
N LEU A 4 11.08 8.67 10.57
CA LEU A 4 11.21 7.61 9.59
C LEU A 4 10.03 6.62 9.62
N GLY A 5 9.60 6.19 10.81
CA GLY A 5 8.46 5.28 10.94
C GLY A 5 7.14 5.88 10.45
N VAL A 6 6.91 7.16 10.70
CA VAL A 6 5.72 7.90 10.21
C VAL A 6 5.75 8.01 8.69
N ILE A 7 6.89 8.40 8.12
CA ILE A 7 7.05 8.53 6.67
C ILE A 7 6.95 7.15 5.99
N ASN A 8 7.58 6.12 6.53
CA ASN A 8 7.48 4.75 6.01
C ASN A 8 6.02 4.30 5.90
N ARG A 9 5.26 4.41 7.01
CA ARG A 9 3.84 4.06 7.02
C ARG A 9 3.02 4.92 6.05
N SER A 10 3.30 6.22 5.99
CA SER A 10 2.60 7.15 5.09
C SER A 10 2.84 6.85 3.61
N VAL A 11 4.07 6.51 3.22
CA VAL A 11 4.42 6.17 1.84
C VAL A 11 3.77 4.85 1.45
N GLN A 12 3.88 3.83 2.30
CA GLN A 12 3.28 2.51 2.05
C GLN A 12 1.76 2.54 1.99
N ALA A 13 1.10 3.40 2.79
CA ALA A 13 -0.36 3.53 2.81
C ALA A 13 -0.97 4.00 1.48
N ARG A 14 -0.16 4.57 0.57
CA ARG A 14 -0.61 4.91 -0.79
C ARG A 14 -1.07 3.67 -1.58
N GLY A 15 -0.52 2.50 -1.27
CA GLY A 15 -0.77 1.25 -1.99
C GLY A 15 0.03 1.21 -3.28
N TRP A 16 1.16 0.52 -3.23
CA TRP A 16 2.04 0.24 -4.35
C TRP A 16 1.87 -1.21 -4.78
N HIS A 17 2.24 -1.54 -6.01
CA HIS A 17 2.14 -2.92 -6.49
C HIS A 17 2.84 -3.95 -5.58
N TRP A 18 4.00 -3.59 -5.00
CA TRP A 18 4.80 -4.47 -4.16
C TRP A 18 4.28 -4.67 -2.73
N ASN A 19 3.36 -3.82 -2.23
CA ASN A 19 2.73 -4.02 -0.92
C ASN A 19 1.20 -4.13 -0.99
N THR A 20 0.68 -4.42 -2.17
CA THR A 20 -0.76 -4.60 -2.40
C THR A 20 -1.02 -6.03 -2.84
N ASP A 21 -1.61 -6.81 -1.96
CA ASP A 21 -2.07 -8.15 -2.26
C ASP A 21 -3.48 -8.08 -2.90
N LEU A 22 -3.66 -8.80 -4.01
CA LEU A 22 -4.91 -8.91 -4.73
C LEU A 22 -5.59 -10.24 -4.41
N ASP A 23 -6.92 -10.31 -4.57
CA ASP A 23 -7.69 -11.54 -4.40
C ASP A 23 -7.56 -12.23 -3.03
N VAL A 24 -7.22 -11.47 -1.98
CA VAL A 24 -7.02 -12.02 -0.63
C VAL A 24 -8.38 -12.46 -0.06
N PRO A 25 -8.60 -13.76 0.22
CA PRO A 25 -9.83 -14.23 0.82
C PRO A 25 -9.81 -13.94 2.32
N LEU A 26 -10.62 -12.98 2.75
CA LEU A 26 -10.84 -12.67 4.15
C LEU A 26 -12.04 -13.46 4.67
N THR A 27 -11.78 -14.42 5.55
CA THR A 27 -12.79 -15.31 6.12
C THR A 27 -13.25 -14.82 7.49
N PRO A 28 -14.56 -14.84 7.80
CA PRO A 28 -15.04 -14.55 9.14
C PRO A 28 -14.60 -15.63 10.13
N ASP A 29 -14.37 -15.22 11.38
CA ASP A 29 -14.05 -16.10 12.50
C ASP A 29 -15.31 -16.76 13.11
N GLY A 30 -15.16 -17.42 14.27
CA GLY A 30 -16.28 -18.06 14.98
C GLY A 30 -17.36 -17.10 15.48
N ALA A 31 -17.08 -15.79 15.56
CA ALA A 31 -18.05 -14.74 15.88
C ALA A 31 -18.68 -14.12 14.62
N GLY A 32 -18.30 -14.59 13.43
CA GLY A 32 -18.71 -14.01 12.16
C GLY A 32 -17.95 -12.73 11.81
N GLU A 33 -16.86 -12.39 12.52
CA GLU A 33 -16.12 -11.16 12.30
C GLU A 33 -14.88 -11.39 11.43
N ILE A 34 -14.55 -10.44 10.57
CA ILE A 34 -13.31 -10.48 9.80
C ILE A 34 -12.24 -9.65 10.52
N VAL A 35 -11.27 -10.35 11.10
CA VAL A 35 -10.11 -9.75 11.77
C VAL A 35 -8.97 -9.57 10.75
N LEU A 36 -8.45 -8.35 10.70
CA LEU A 36 -7.34 -7.95 9.84
C LEU A 36 -6.02 -8.05 10.62
N ALA A 37 -4.94 -8.37 9.91
CA ALA A 37 -3.61 -8.36 10.49
C ALA A 37 -3.23 -6.95 10.96
N GLY A 38 -2.46 -6.84 12.05
CA GLY A 38 -2.00 -5.54 12.56
C GLY A 38 -1.09 -4.77 11.59
N THR A 39 -0.55 -5.46 10.58
CA THR A 39 0.22 -4.88 9.49
C THR A 39 -0.66 -4.33 8.36
N THR A 40 -1.97 -4.59 8.35
CA THR A 40 -2.88 -4.09 7.32
C THR A 40 -3.04 -2.57 7.42
N LEU A 41 -2.67 -1.86 6.35
CA LEU A 41 -2.79 -0.41 6.23
C LEU A 41 -4.10 0.02 5.60
N LYS A 42 -4.60 -0.76 4.64
CA LYS A 42 -5.84 -0.49 3.92
C LYS A 42 -6.46 -1.79 3.42
N VAL A 43 -7.78 -1.86 3.47
CA VAL A 43 -8.56 -2.94 2.85
C VAL A 43 -9.58 -2.31 1.93
N ASP A 44 -9.72 -2.89 0.75
CA ASP A 44 -10.66 -2.46 -0.26
C ASP A 44 -11.28 -3.71 -0.91
N PRO A 45 -12.58 -3.98 -0.72
CA PRO A 45 -13.23 -5.11 -1.36
C PRO A 45 -13.14 -5.03 -2.89
N MET A 46 -13.00 -6.18 -3.54
CA MET A 46 -12.91 -6.22 -5.01
C MET A 46 -14.28 -6.05 -5.70
N ASP A 47 -15.35 -6.34 -4.98
CA ASP A 47 -16.72 -6.12 -5.43
C ASP A 47 -17.11 -4.65 -5.19
N GLN A 48 -17.29 -3.89 -6.27
CA GLN A 48 -17.63 -2.47 -6.23
C GLN A 48 -18.98 -2.17 -5.56
N ASN A 49 -19.85 -3.18 -5.39
CA ASN A 49 -21.13 -3.01 -4.70
C ASN A 49 -21.01 -3.15 -3.17
N ARG A 50 -19.83 -3.52 -2.68
CA ARG A 50 -19.55 -3.70 -1.26
C ARG A 50 -18.60 -2.60 -0.82
N ASP A 51 -19.06 -1.69 0.04
CA ASP A 51 -18.21 -0.62 0.59
C ASP A 51 -17.75 -0.97 2.01
N PHE A 52 -16.92 -1.98 2.15
CA PHE A 52 -16.41 -2.36 3.47
C PHE A 52 -15.24 -1.46 3.88
N VAL A 53 -15.22 -1.08 5.15
CA VAL A 53 -14.20 -0.19 5.70
C VAL A 53 -13.50 -0.85 6.88
N GLN A 54 -12.20 -0.61 7.02
CA GLN A 54 -11.46 -1.02 8.20
C GLN A 54 -11.77 -0.09 9.38
N ARG A 55 -12.08 -0.66 10.55
CA ARG A 55 -12.17 0.05 11.83
C ARG A 55 -11.36 -0.69 12.88
N GLY A 56 -10.24 -0.08 13.31
CA GLY A 56 -9.25 -0.76 14.14
C GLY A 56 -8.67 -1.97 13.40
N THR A 57 -8.80 -3.15 13.98
CA THR A 57 -8.34 -4.43 13.42
C THR A 57 -9.47 -5.26 12.81
N LYS A 58 -10.66 -4.67 12.59
CA LYS A 58 -11.82 -5.39 12.05
C LYS A 58 -12.36 -4.74 10.79
N LEU A 59 -12.93 -5.57 9.92
CA LEU A 59 -13.72 -5.10 8.78
C LEU A 59 -15.13 -4.72 9.24
N TYR A 60 -15.64 -3.59 8.77
CA TYR A 60 -16.96 -3.08 9.11
C TYR A 60 -17.76 -2.81 7.84
N ASN A 61 -19.03 -3.20 7.85
CA ASN A 61 -19.97 -2.88 6.78
C ASN A 61 -20.79 -1.64 7.17
N PRO A 62 -20.56 -0.46 6.56
CA PRO A 62 -21.31 0.75 6.85
C PRO A 62 -22.75 0.73 6.34
N ARG A 63 -23.06 -0.10 5.32
CA ARG A 63 -24.42 -0.21 4.76
C ARG A 63 -25.37 -0.90 5.72
N THR A 64 -24.92 -1.97 6.38
CA THR A 64 -25.71 -2.73 7.38
C THR A 64 -25.32 -2.41 8.82
N GLN A 65 -24.30 -1.58 9.00
CA GLN A 65 -23.77 -1.15 10.30
C GLN A 65 -23.35 -2.31 11.21
N THR A 66 -22.75 -3.35 10.64
CA THR A 66 -22.37 -4.57 11.37
C THR A 66 -20.91 -4.97 11.10
N TYR A 67 -20.39 -5.81 12.00
CA TYR A 67 -19.11 -6.51 11.89
C TYR A 67 -19.29 -7.98 11.46
N THR A 68 -20.53 -8.44 11.33
CA THR A 68 -20.85 -9.84 11.01
C THR A 68 -20.90 -10.08 9.51
N PHE A 69 -20.16 -11.09 9.06
CA PHE A 69 -20.09 -11.57 7.68
C PHE A 69 -20.39 -13.07 7.66
N THR A 70 -21.15 -13.51 6.65
CA THR A 70 -21.58 -14.91 6.51
C THR A 70 -20.72 -15.72 5.54
N SER A 71 -19.90 -15.05 4.75
CA SER A 71 -19.06 -15.68 3.73
C SER A 71 -17.73 -14.95 3.59
N ALA A 72 -16.76 -15.65 2.99
CA ALA A 72 -15.47 -15.08 2.65
C ALA A 72 -15.63 -13.93 1.66
N ILE A 73 -14.87 -12.86 1.87
CA ILE A 73 -14.87 -11.69 1.00
C ILE A 73 -13.48 -11.56 0.39
N LYS A 74 -13.43 -11.42 -0.93
CA LYS A 74 -12.18 -11.12 -1.64
C LYS A 74 -11.89 -9.64 -1.58
N CYS A 75 -10.73 -9.30 -1.03
CA CYS A 75 -10.29 -7.93 -0.88
C CYS A 75 -8.90 -7.73 -1.49
N LYS A 76 -8.67 -6.49 -1.92
CA LYS A 76 -7.35 -5.92 -2.11
C LYS A 76 -6.87 -5.39 -0.76
N VAL A 77 -5.71 -5.87 -0.31
CA VAL A 77 -5.16 -5.54 1.01
C VAL A 77 -3.81 -4.88 0.82
N VAL A 78 -3.64 -3.68 1.37
CA VAL A 78 -2.34 -3.01 1.46
C VAL A 78 -1.71 -3.36 2.79
N VAL A 79 -0.52 -3.95 2.76
CA VAL A 79 0.22 -4.37 3.95
C VAL A 79 1.39 -3.43 4.24
N LEU A 80 1.70 -3.28 5.52
CA LEU A 80 2.93 -2.64 5.98
C LEU A 80 4.03 -3.67 5.95
N LEU A 81 5.03 -3.44 5.10
CA LEU A 81 6.26 -4.19 5.05
C LEU A 81 7.34 -3.52 5.90
N ASP A 82 8.21 -4.34 6.47
CA ASP A 82 9.41 -3.86 7.14
C ASP A 82 10.36 -3.20 6.13
N PHE A 83 11.18 -2.27 6.60
CA PHE A 83 12.00 -1.43 5.73
C PHE A 83 12.95 -2.24 4.85
N GLU A 84 13.47 -3.35 5.37
CA GLU A 84 14.40 -4.27 4.70
C GLU A 84 13.74 -5.04 3.55
N LEU A 85 12.43 -5.26 3.62
CA LEU A 85 11.65 -5.98 2.62
C LEU A 85 11.20 -5.08 1.45
N LEU A 86 11.40 -3.77 1.58
CA LEU A 86 11.04 -2.81 0.55
C LEU A 86 12.01 -2.88 -0.64
N PRO A 87 11.50 -2.66 -1.87
CA PRO A 87 12.33 -2.39 -3.04
C PRO A 87 13.30 -1.23 -2.80
N GLU A 88 14.48 -1.28 -3.42
CA GLU A 88 15.57 -0.31 -3.19
C GLU A 88 15.14 1.14 -3.49
N ASN A 89 14.43 1.35 -4.59
CA ASN A 89 13.85 2.64 -4.96
C ASN A 89 12.86 3.17 -3.91
N ALA A 90 12.06 2.30 -3.29
CA ALA A 90 11.13 2.66 -2.23
C ALA A 90 11.87 3.02 -0.93
N ARG A 91 12.88 2.23 -0.55
CA ARG A 91 13.75 2.53 0.60
C ARG A 91 14.43 3.89 0.45
N TYR A 92 15.01 4.14 -0.72
CA TYR A 92 15.70 5.38 -1.01
C TYR A 92 14.76 6.58 -0.91
N TYR A 93 13.57 6.51 -1.54
CA TYR A 93 12.57 7.57 -1.46
C TYR A 93 12.15 7.86 -0.01
N ILE A 94 11.87 6.82 0.79
CA ILE A 94 11.46 6.96 2.19
C ILE A 94 12.59 7.59 3.02
N ALA A 95 13.84 7.19 2.79
CA ALA A 95 15.00 7.74 3.50
C ALA A 95 15.21 9.22 3.19
N VAL A 96 15.18 9.61 1.91
CA VAL A 96 15.33 11.02 1.46
C VAL A 96 14.19 11.88 2.02
N LYS A 97 12.94 11.40 1.92
CA LYS A 97 11.77 12.11 2.46
C LYS A 97 11.83 12.25 3.98
N ALA A 98 12.28 11.22 4.70
CA ALA A 98 12.47 11.28 6.13
C ALA A 98 13.60 12.26 6.52
N ALA A 99 14.71 12.28 5.78
CA ALA A 99 15.79 13.23 5.99
C ALA A 99 15.34 14.68 5.77
N ARG A 100 14.58 14.97 4.70
CA ARG A 100 14.01 16.30 4.46
C ARG A 100 13.06 16.74 5.58
N SER A 101 12.16 15.87 6.00
CA SER A 101 11.21 16.17 7.09
C SER A 101 11.94 16.43 8.42
N PHE A 102 13.00 15.67 8.72
CA PHE A 102 13.83 15.90 9.88
C PHE A 102 14.56 17.25 9.82
N GLN A 103 15.20 17.56 8.70
CA GLN A 103 15.89 18.84 8.51
C GLN A 103 14.94 20.06 8.60
N THR A 104 13.72 19.93 8.08
CA THR A 104 12.71 21.00 8.14
C THR A 104 12.23 21.24 9.58
N THR A 105 12.17 20.18 10.39
CA THR A 105 11.72 20.28 11.79
C THR A 105 12.80 20.89 12.69
N ASP A 106 14.08 20.61 12.41
CA ASP A 106 15.17 20.91 13.36
C ASP A 106 16.11 22.06 12.95
N LEU A 107 16.27 22.36 11.64
CA LEU A 107 17.40 23.17 11.16
C LEU A 107 17.03 24.47 10.41
N GLY A 108 15.76 24.73 10.11
CA GLY A 108 15.24 26.04 9.68
C GLY A 108 15.89 26.74 8.47
N SER A 109 16.82 26.08 7.75
CA SER A 109 17.59 26.68 6.66
C SER A 109 16.88 26.53 5.31
N ALA A 110 16.42 27.64 4.75
CA ALA A 110 15.68 27.69 3.49
C ALA A 110 16.48 27.21 2.27
N THR A 111 17.80 27.46 2.23
CA THR A 111 18.66 27.07 1.09
C THR A 111 18.87 25.56 1.03
N LEU A 112 19.09 24.90 2.18
CA LEU A 112 19.21 23.43 2.23
C LEU A 112 17.89 22.76 1.84
N HIS A 113 16.76 23.37 2.18
CA HIS A 113 15.43 22.85 1.84
C HIS A 113 15.22 22.70 0.33
N GLN A 114 15.67 23.67 -0.48
CA GLN A 114 15.49 23.64 -1.94
C GLN A 114 16.22 22.48 -2.63
N PHE A 115 17.48 22.22 -2.24
CA PHE A 115 18.24 21.08 -2.80
C PHE A 115 17.61 19.74 -2.40
N THR A 116 17.19 19.61 -1.14
CA THR A 116 16.58 18.36 -0.65
C THR A 116 15.22 18.07 -1.26
N GLU A 117 14.49 19.09 -1.72
CA GLU A 117 13.23 18.93 -2.42
C GLU A 117 13.42 18.37 -3.84
N ALA A 118 14.43 18.86 -4.57
CA ALA A 118 14.75 18.34 -5.90
C ALA A 118 15.16 16.86 -5.83
N ASP A 119 15.98 16.49 -4.84
CA ASP A 119 16.39 15.11 -4.60
C ASP A 119 15.21 14.19 -4.24
N GLU A 120 14.27 14.68 -3.40
CA GLU A 120 13.04 13.93 -3.08
C GLU A 120 12.19 13.70 -4.34
N GLN A 121 12.06 14.71 -5.20
CA GLN A 121 11.29 14.61 -6.44
C GLN A 121 11.91 13.60 -7.40
N LEU A 122 13.23 13.61 -7.57
CA LEU A 122 13.94 12.63 -8.39
C LEU A 122 13.77 11.21 -7.84
N ALA A 123 13.87 11.04 -6.51
CA ALA A 123 13.62 9.75 -5.87
C ALA A 123 12.18 9.25 -6.08
N LEU A 124 11.19 10.15 -6.04
CA LEU A 124 9.80 9.81 -6.33
C LEU A 124 9.60 9.40 -7.79
N ILE A 125 10.22 10.11 -8.74
CA ILE A 125 10.16 9.78 -10.17
C ILE A 125 10.72 8.37 -10.41
N ASN A 126 11.89 8.06 -9.84
CA ASN A 126 12.50 6.73 -9.96
C ASN A 126 11.63 5.63 -9.35
N LEU A 127 10.96 5.91 -8.22
CA LEU A 127 9.99 4.99 -7.62
C LEU A 127 8.81 4.72 -8.56
N LEU A 128 8.24 5.78 -9.15
CA LEU A 128 7.11 5.66 -10.08
C LEU A 128 7.48 4.94 -11.38
N GLN A 129 8.68 5.19 -11.92
CA GLN A 129 9.17 4.51 -13.12
C GLN A 129 9.29 3.00 -12.89
N ALA A 130 9.99 2.60 -11.84
CA ALA A 130 10.14 1.18 -11.51
C ALA A 130 8.81 0.51 -11.13
N GLU A 131 7.87 1.24 -10.52
CA GLU A 131 6.52 0.74 -10.34
C GLU A 131 5.81 0.51 -11.69
N GLY A 132 5.93 1.46 -12.62
CA GLY A 132 5.41 1.37 -13.99
C GLY A 132 5.96 0.16 -14.74
N ASP A 133 7.27 -0.07 -14.66
CA ASP A 133 7.94 -1.21 -15.30
C ASP A 133 7.45 -2.54 -14.73
N THR A 134 7.35 -2.64 -13.40
CA THR A 134 6.90 -3.87 -12.73
C THR A 134 5.42 -4.14 -12.99
N ARG A 135 4.56 -3.12 -12.86
CA ARG A 135 3.11 -3.24 -13.13
C ARG A 135 2.83 -3.55 -14.59
N GLY A 136 3.55 -2.90 -15.51
CA GLY A 136 3.44 -3.14 -16.95
C GLY A 136 3.83 -4.56 -17.33
N ALA A 137 4.93 -5.08 -16.77
CA ALA A 137 5.36 -6.46 -16.99
C ALA A 137 4.31 -7.48 -16.51
N THR A 138 3.73 -7.27 -15.32
CA THR A 138 2.66 -8.13 -14.78
C THR A 138 1.41 -8.10 -15.68
N MET A 139 0.92 -6.91 -16.05
CA MET A 139 -0.28 -6.77 -16.89
C MET A 139 -0.12 -7.37 -18.30
N LEU A 140 1.06 -7.23 -18.92
CA LEU A 140 1.33 -7.80 -20.24
C LEU A 140 1.38 -9.33 -20.21
N ASN A 141 1.83 -9.92 -19.11
CA ASN A 141 1.84 -11.37 -18.96
C ASN A 141 0.42 -11.95 -18.80
N ASP A 142 -0.42 -11.31 -17.98
CA ASP A 142 -1.81 -11.73 -17.77
C ASP A 142 -2.63 -11.70 -19.08
N TYR A 143 -2.46 -10.67 -19.91
CA TYR A 143 -3.15 -10.59 -21.21
C TYR A 143 -2.74 -11.74 -22.16
N ASN A 144 -1.45 -12.10 -22.14
CA ASN A 144 -0.94 -13.20 -22.96
C ASN A 144 -1.40 -14.58 -22.45
N LEU A 145 -1.62 -14.75 -21.14
CA LEU A 145 -2.23 -15.96 -20.57
C LEU A 145 -3.72 -16.07 -20.92
N ALA A 146 -4.48 -14.97 -20.78
CA ALA A 146 -5.91 -14.94 -21.09
C ALA A 146 -6.20 -15.21 -22.58
N SER A 147 -5.34 -14.72 -23.49
CA SER A 147 -5.49 -14.97 -24.93
C SER A 147 -5.15 -16.41 -25.34
N ARG A 148 -4.32 -17.13 -24.57
CA ARG A 148 -4.00 -18.55 -24.80
C ARG A 148 -5.11 -19.48 -24.32
N LEU A 149 -5.75 -19.16 -23.19
CA LEU A 149 -6.89 -19.92 -22.67
C LEU A 149 -8.15 -19.81 -23.56
N ARG A 150 -8.26 -18.78 -24.40
CA ARG A 150 -9.37 -18.61 -25.35
C ARG A 150 -9.17 -19.38 -26.68
N ARG A 151 -8.03 -20.03 -26.87
CA ARG A 151 -7.66 -20.76 -28.10
C ARG A 151 -7.55 -22.29 -27.93
N SER A 152 -7.92 -22.83 -26.78
CA SER A 152 -8.09 -24.29 -26.55
C SER A 152 -9.56 -24.64 -26.34
#